data_AF-D4FAU8-F1
#
_entry.id   AF-D4FAU8-F1
#
_cell.length_a   1.000
_cell.length_b   1.000
_cell.length_c   1.000
_cell.angle_alpha   90.00
_cell.angle_beta   90.00
_cell.angle_gamma   90.00
#
_symmetry.space_group_name_H-M   'P 1'
#
loop_
_entity.id
_entity.type
_entity.pdbx_description
1 polymer ?
#
loop_
_entity_poly.entity_id
_entity_poly.type
_entity_poly.pdbx_seq_one_letter_code
_entity_poly.pdbx_strand_id
1 'polypeptide(L)'
;MAFAVKTWAQRLLLPVMALFLVTQLSGCGDSDKEQQKAFIDYLQNTVMRSSVTIPTLSEAQKQQLGHYASDYAVLVTFSQNFGRAMDASMTPLFNTLQQIRAPQDYLAQRDRLQQELGALNMLGQQIQSAKAQADNAYTTLKQPEEVKAAFDKAFNKVVTGPSNAIMPMIPQAAAVAQTLVQVGDFLQNLGPQARFDNQGVQLQTQAQVDQYNQLMSDLSAKYQALMAAKQQNASLMQN
;
A
#
# COMPACT_ATOMS: atom_id res chain seq x y z
N MET A 1 68.80 -47.83 -20.56
CA MET A 1 67.58 -48.31 -19.88
C MET A 1 66.56 -47.16 -19.91
N ALA A 2 65.57 -47.22 -20.80
CA ALA A 2 64.45 -46.27 -20.81
C ALA A 2 63.19 -47.08 -21.13
N PHE A 3 62.32 -47.16 -20.13
CA PHE A 3 61.18 -48.07 -20.08
C PHE A 3 60.08 -47.67 -21.05
N ALA A 4 59.62 -48.66 -21.81
CA ALA A 4 58.34 -48.68 -22.49
C ALA A 4 57.23 -49.08 -21.50
N VAL A 5 56.22 -48.22 -21.30
CA VAL A 5 54.88 -48.57 -20.79
C VAL A 5 53.94 -47.49 -21.35
N LYS A 6 53.47 -47.53 -22.61
CA LYS A 6 52.50 -48.44 -23.23
C LYS A 6 51.21 -48.68 -22.41
N THR A 7 50.28 -47.72 -22.55
CA THR A 7 48.85 -47.95 -22.85
C THR A 7 48.04 -48.89 -21.95
N TRP A 8 48.06 -48.68 -20.62
CA TRP A 8 47.17 -49.42 -19.71
C TRP A 8 46.26 -48.56 -18.81
N ALA A 9 46.53 -47.25 -18.68
CA ALA A 9 45.71 -46.38 -17.83
C ALA A 9 44.48 -45.74 -18.52
N GLN A 10 44.40 -45.80 -19.86
CA GLN A 10 43.36 -45.09 -20.63
C GLN A 10 42.11 -45.93 -20.93
N ARG A 11 42.12 -47.24 -20.64
CA ARG A 11 40.98 -48.16 -20.89
C ARG A 11 40.12 -48.47 -19.66
N LEU A 12 40.54 -48.04 -18.48
CA LEU A 12 39.78 -48.23 -17.23
C LEU A 12 39.00 -46.98 -16.78
N LEU A 13 39.19 -45.83 -17.43
CA LEU A 13 38.52 -44.56 -17.13
C LEU A 13 37.31 -44.25 -18.02
N LEU A 14 36.84 -45.20 -18.83
CA LEU A 14 35.72 -45.00 -19.76
C LEU A 14 34.36 -45.62 -19.36
N PRO A 15 34.22 -46.55 -18.39
CA PRO A 15 32.90 -46.98 -17.93
C PRO A 15 32.39 -46.23 -16.67
N VAL A 16 33.25 -45.50 -15.94
CA VAL A 16 32.82 -44.74 -14.73
C VAL A 16 32.10 -43.43 -15.09
N MET A 17 32.36 -42.88 -16.28
CA MET A 17 31.65 -41.71 -16.86
C MET A 17 30.37 -42.09 -17.63
N ALA A 18 29.85 -43.32 -17.50
CA ALA A 18 28.59 -43.72 -18.11
C ALA A 18 27.47 -44.00 -17.09
N LEU A 19 27.79 -44.05 -15.78
CA LEU A 19 26.84 -44.38 -14.72
C LEU A 19 26.32 -43.16 -13.94
N PHE A 20 26.82 -41.95 -14.25
CA PHE A 20 26.31 -40.69 -13.67
C PHE A 20 25.30 -39.95 -14.56
N LEU A 21 25.02 -40.44 -15.76
CA LEU A 21 24.06 -39.82 -16.68
C LEU A 21 22.61 -40.30 -16.50
N VAL A 22 22.34 -41.18 -15.52
CA VAL A 22 20.99 -41.78 -15.33
C VAL A 22 20.26 -41.23 -14.10
N THR A 23 20.89 -40.39 -13.26
CA THR A 23 20.19 -39.70 -12.15
C THR A 23 19.70 -38.29 -12.49
N GLN A 24 19.84 -37.86 -13.74
CA GLN A 24 19.14 -36.70 -14.29
C GLN A 24 17.83 -37.13 -14.99
N LEU A 25 17.20 -38.21 -14.51
CA LEU A 25 15.75 -38.34 -14.61
C LEU A 25 15.16 -37.29 -13.67
N SER A 26 15.23 -36.03 -14.11
CA SER A 26 14.46 -34.93 -13.55
C SER A 26 13.00 -35.36 -13.61
N GLY A 27 12.46 -35.74 -12.47
CA GLY A 27 11.04 -35.93 -12.30
C GLY A 27 10.38 -34.60 -12.62
N CYS A 28 9.85 -34.46 -13.82
CA CYS A 28 9.08 -33.30 -14.28
C CYS A 28 7.71 -33.19 -13.56
N GLY A 29 7.54 -33.86 -12.41
CA GLY A 29 6.37 -33.82 -11.55
C GLY A 29 6.66 -33.46 -10.10
N ASP A 30 7.92 -33.37 -9.67
CA ASP A 30 8.29 -32.98 -8.29
C ASP A 30 8.53 -31.46 -8.18
N SER A 31 9.08 -30.85 -9.23
CA SER A 31 9.33 -29.40 -9.29
C SER A 31 8.06 -28.56 -9.14
N ASP A 32 6.93 -29.01 -9.69
CA ASP A 32 5.67 -28.27 -9.59
C ASP A 32 5.11 -28.28 -8.17
N LYS A 33 5.18 -29.42 -7.48
CA LYS A 33 4.78 -29.53 -6.06
C LYS A 33 5.74 -28.78 -5.15
N GLU A 34 7.03 -28.80 -5.45
CA GLU A 34 8.04 -28.02 -4.75
C GLU A 34 7.80 -26.51 -4.92
N GLN A 35 7.51 -26.04 -6.14
CA GLN A 35 7.15 -24.65 -6.43
C GLN A 35 5.87 -24.23 -5.70
N GLN A 36 4.83 -25.08 -5.70
CA GLN A 36 3.59 -24.84 -4.96
C GLN A 36 3.87 -24.64 -3.47
N LYS A 37 4.64 -25.56 -2.88
CA LYS A 37 5.02 -25.49 -1.46
C LYS A 37 5.83 -24.23 -1.17
N ALA A 38 6.86 -23.95 -1.98
CA ALA A 38 7.70 -22.77 -1.83
C ALA A 38 6.88 -21.48 -1.92
N PHE A 39 5.90 -21.42 -2.82
CA PHE A 39 5.03 -20.26 -2.96
C PHE A 39 4.09 -20.08 -1.76
N ILE A 40 3.43 -21.15 -1.33
CA ILE A 40 2.59 -21.13 -0.13
C ILE A 40 3.41 -20.69 1.09
N ASP A 41 4.59 -21.28 1.28
CA ASP A 41 5.49 -20.94 2.39
C ASP A 41 5.94 -19.48 2.32
N TYR A 42 6.22 -18.96 1.12
CA TYR A 42 6.57 -17.55 0.93
C TYR A 42 5.40 -16.62 1.29
N LEU A 43 4.19 -16.91 0.80
CA LEU A 43 3.00 -16.13 1.13
C LEU A 43 2.76 -16.11 2.66
N GLN A 44 2.86 -17.27 3.32
CA GLN A 44 2.59 -17.38 4.75
C GLN A 44 3.68 -16.74 5.63
N ASN A 45 4.95 -16.87 5.25
CA ASN A 45 6.06 -16.39 6.08
C ASN A 45 6.48 -14.95 5.77
N THR A 46 6.23 -14.47 4.56
CA THR A 46 6.59 -13.12 4.13
C THR A 46 5.35 -12.24 4.03
N VAL A 47 4.39 -12.58 3.16
CA VAL A 47 3.24 -11.70 2.89
C VAL A 47 2.32 -11.58 4.10
N MET A 48 1.96 -12.70 4.72
CA MET A 48 1.06 -12.68 5.88
C MET A 48 1.68 -12.02 7.12
N ARG A 49 3.00 -11.88 7.17
CA ARG A 49 3.72 -11.15 8.24
C ARG A 49 4.01 -9.70 7.89
N SER A 50 4.00 -9.35 6.60
CA SER A 50 4.20 -7.98 6.13
C SER A 50 2.97 -7.09 6.36
N SER A 51 3.18 -5.78 6.22
CA SER A 51 2.12 -4.77 6.15
C SER A 51 1.52 -4.73 4.73
N VAL A 52 0.84 -3.65 4.36
CA VAL A 52 0.27 -3.47 3.02
C VAL A 52 1.35 -3.43 1.94
N THR A 53 2.54 -2.90 2.28
CA THR A 53 3.69 -2.87 1.38
C THR A 53 4.45 -4.19 1.49
N ILE A 54 4.45 -4.95 0.39
CA ILE A 54 5.09 -6.26 0.34
C ILE A 54 6.40 -6.20 -0.48
N PRO A 55 7.39 -7.04 -0.17
CA PRO A 55 8.67 -7.03 -0.88
C PRO A 55 8.55 -7.57 -2.31
N THR A 56 9.42 -7.08 -3.21
CA THR A 56 9.59 -7.69 -4.53
C THR A 56 10.41 -8.98 -4.45
N LEU A 57 10.22 -9.89 -5.41
CA LEU A 57 11.01 -11.11 -5.50
C LEU A 57 12.41 -10.82 -6.06
N SER A 58 13.44 -11.40 -5.44
CA SER A 58 14.78 -11.50 -6.03
C SER A 58 14.80 -12.50 -7.19
N GLU A 59 15.83 -12.47 -8.04
CA GLU A 59 15.95 -13.42 -9.16
C GLU A 59 15.99 -14.88 -8.69
N ALA A 60 16.69 -15.15 -7.58
CA ALA A 60 16.70 -16.49 -6.98
C ALA A 60 15.29 -16.93 -6.52
N GLN A 61 14.51 -16.03 -5.93
CA GLN A 61 13.14 -16.32 -5.53
C GLN A 61 12.23 -16.53 -6.73
N LYS A 62 12.38 -15.76 -7.82
CA LYS A 62 11.63 -15.98 -9.06
C LYS A 62 11.91 -17.36 -9.65
N GLN A 63 13.18 -17.77 -9.67
CA GLN A 63 13.56 -19.11 -10.13
C GLN A 63 12.94 -20.21 -9.26
N GLN A 64 12.97 -20.03 -7.93
CA GLN A 64 12.41 -21.00 -6.98
C GLN A 64 10.88 -21.10 -7.05
N LEU A 65 10.19 -19.98 -7.29
CA LEU A 65 8.72 -19.93 -7.36
C LEU A 65 8.18 -20.31 -8.74
N GLY A 66 9.02 -20.29 -9.78
CA GLY A 66 8.62 -20.60 -11.14
C GLY A 66 7.46 -19.71 -11.62
N HIS A 67 6.43 -20.34 -12.17
CA HIS A 67 5.28 -19.61 -12.73
C HIS A 67 4.49 -18.80 -11.69
N TYR A 68 4.51 -19.19 -10.41
CA TYR A 68 3.85 -18.45 -9.33
C TYR A 68 4.46 -17.07 -9.05
N ALA A 69 5.67 -16.80 -9.56
CA ALA A 69 6.24 -15.45 -9.53
C ALA A 69 5.35 -14.44 -10.28
N SER A 70 4.65 -14.86 -11.34
CA SER A 70 3.69 -14.02 -12.07
C SER A 70 2.44 -13.77 -11.24
N ASP A 71 1.91 -14.79 -10.55
CA ASP A 71 0.75 -14.65 -9.67
C ASP A 71 1.06 -13.69 -8.51
N TYR A 72 2.25 -13.81 -7.92
CA TYR A 72 2.72 -12.90 -6.89
C TYR A 72 2.81 -11.44 -7.36
N ALA A 73 3.15 -11.21 -8.63
CA ALA A 73 3.26 -9.87 -9.19
C ALA A 73 1.94 -9.09 -9.09
N VAL A 74 0.78 -9.76 -9.09
CA VAL A 74 -0.52 -9.12 -8.88
C VAL A 74 -0.56 -8.39 -7.53
N LEU A 75 -0.10 -9.04 -6.46
CA LEU A 75 -0.06 -8.46 -5.11
C LEU A 75 0.96 -7.32 -5.04
N VAL A 76 2.13 -7.51 -5.64
CA VAL A 76 3.21 -6.51 -5.65
C VAL A 76 2.76 -5.24 -6.38
N THR A 77 2.21 -5.38 -7.58
CA THR A 77 1.73 -4.24 -8.38
C THR A 77 0.65 -3.46 -7.64
N PHE A 78 -0.32 -4.15 -7.02
CA PHE A 78 -1.30 -3.48 -6.18
C PHE A 78 -0.62 -2.72 -5.03
N SER A 79 0.25 -3.38 -4.24
CA SER A 79 0.90 -2.77 -3.07
C SER A 79 1.69 -1.50 -3.43
N GLN A 80 2.38 -1.51 -4.57
CA GLN A 80 3.16 -0.37 -5.06
C GLN A 80 2.27 0.76 -5.55
N ASN A 81 1.18 0.45 -6.26
CA ASN A 81 0.22 1.46 -6.71
C ASN A 81 -0.51 2.09 -5.53
N PHE A 82 -0.96 1.27 -4.58
CA PHE A 82 -1.60 1.70 -3.35
C PHE A 82 -0.67 2.59 -2.52
N GLY A 83 0.56 2.14 -2.25
CA GLY A 83 1.54 2.90 -1.48
C GLY A 83 1.85 4.25 -2.11
N ARG A 84 2.12 4.29 -3.43
CA ARG A 84 2.38 5.56 -4.14
C ARG A 84 1.19 6.51 -4.09
N ALA A 85 -0.04 6.02 -4.29
CA ALA A 85 -1.24 6.85 -4.23
C ALA A 85 -1.42 7.45 -2.83
N MET A 86 -1.26 6.62 -1.79
CA MET A 86 -1.32 7.03 -0.39
C MET A 86 -0.26 8.07 -0.06
N ASP A 87 1.00 7.84 -0.44
CA ASP A 87 2.11 8.76 -0.18
C ASP A 87 1.93 10.10 -0.90
N ALA A 88 1.38 10.09 -2.11
CA ALA A 88 1.12 11.31 -2.88
C ALA A 88 -0.03 12.16 -2.31
N SER A 89 -0.98 11.55 -1.59
CA SER A 89 -2.24 12.22 -1.24
C SER A 89 -2.39 12.45 0.27
N MET A 90 -2.08 11.44 1.09
CA MET A 90 -2.31 11.47 2.53
C MET A 90 -1.12 12.07 3.28
N THR A 91 0.12 11.75 2.89
CA THR A 91 1.31 12.26 3.57
C THR A 91 1.41 13.79 3.54
N PRO A 92 1.19 14.48 2.41
CA PRO A 92 1.17 15.95 2.37
C PRO A 92 0.09 16.52 3.28
N LEU A 93 -1.14 15.98 3.20
CA LEU A 93 -2.25 16.39 4.05
C LEU A 93 -1.87 16.31 5.54
N PHE A 94 -1.35 15.17 6.00
CA PHE A 94 -0.98 15.03 7.41
C PHE A 94 0.09 16.03 7.84
N ASN A 95 1.08 16.29 7.00
CA ASN A 95 2.13 17.27 7.28
C ASN A 95 1.55 18.69 7.38
N THR A 96 0.60 19.04 6.51
CA THR A 96 -0.09 20.33 6.52
C THR A 96 -0.95 20.50 7.77
N LEU A 97 -1.71 19.47 8.15
CA LEU A 97 -2.52 19.49 9.37
C LEU A 97 -1.65 19.70 10.63
N GLN A 98 -0.45 19.10 10.70
CA GLN A 98 0.48 19.27 11.82
C GLN A 98 1.11 20.67 11.91
N GLN A 99 1.14 21.41 10.80
CA GLN A 99 1.63 22.78 10.74
C GLN A 99 0.59 23.79 11.20
N ILE A 100 -0.69 23.42 11.23
CA ILE A 100 -1.76 24.29 11.72
C ILE A 100 -1.83 24.21 13.24
N ARG A 101 -1.29 25.23 13.91
CA ARG A 101 -1.20 25.30 15.38
C ARG A 101 -1.82 26.56 15.95
N ALA A 102 -1.91 27.61 15.15
CA ALA A 102 -2.51 28.89 15.48
C ALA A 102 -3.46 29.35 14.36
N PRO A 103 -4.38 30.29 14.65
CA PRO A 103 -5.35 30.73 13.65
C PRO A 103 -4.75 31.35 12.38
N GLN A 104 -3.58 31.98 12.49
CA GLN A 104 -2.83 32.50 11.34
C GLN A 104 -2.37 31.39 10.37
N ASP A 105 -2.20 30.16 10.86
CA ASP A 105 -1.75 29.05 10.03
C ASP A 105 -2.87 28.56 9.08
N TYR A 106 -4.14 28.78 9.43
CA TYR A 106 -5.26 28.48 8.52
C TYR A 106 -5.13 29.27 7.22
N LEU A 107 -4.71 30.54 7.30
CA LEU A 107 -4.43 31.37 6.13
C LEU A 107 -3.20 30.88 5.38
N ALA A 108 -2.11 30.62 6.10
CA ALA A 108 -0.84 30.21 5.51
C ALA A 108 -0.93 28.88 4.75
N GLN A 109 -1.79 27.96 5.21
CA GLN A 109 -1.92 26.61 4.64
C GLN A 109 -3.11 26.45 3.69
N ARG A 110 -3.98 27.47 3.56
CA ARG A 110 -5.21 27.42 2.76
C ARG A 110 -4.97 26.89 1.34
N ASP A 111 -4.05 27.49 0.59
CA ASP A 111 -3.81 27.14 -0.82
C ASP A 111 -3.25 25.72 -0.95
N ARG A 112 -2.41 25.31 0.01
CA ARG A 112 -1.88 23.95 0.07
C ARG A 112 -2.99 22.93 0.36
N LEU A 113 -3.89 23.22 1.30
CA LEU A 113 -5.05 22.37 1.57
C LEU A 113 -5.98 22.25 0.36
N GLN A 114 -6.15 23.31 -0.43
CA GLN A 114 -6.92 23.25 -1.69
C GLN A 114 -6.28 22.31 -2.71
N GLN A 115 -4.95 22.32 -2.84
CA GLN A 115 -4.23 21.38 -3.71
C GLN A 115 -4.37 19.93 -3.19
N GLU A 116 -4.25 19.74 -1.88
CA GLU A 116 -4.36 18.43 -1.23
C GLU A 116 -5.78 17.84 -1.35
N LEU A 117 -6.82 18.66 -1.31
CA LEU A 117 -8.19 18.23 -1.63
C LEU A 117 -8.30 17.62 -3.03
N GLY A 118 -7.62 18.22 -4.01
CA GLY A 118 -7.52 17.66 -5.36
C GLY A 118 -6.84 16.28 -5.38
N ALA A 119 -5.74 16.13 -4.63
CA ALA A 119 -5.04 14.86 -4.50
C ALA A 119 -5.89 13.77 -3.80
N LEU A 120 -6.61 14.12 -2.73
CA LEU A 120 -7.52 13.21 -2.03
C LEU A 120 -8.64 12.68 -2.92
N ASN A 121 -9.20 13.53 -3.79
CA ASN A 121 -10.21 13.12 -4.76
C ASN A 121 -9.63 12.11 -5.76
N MET A 122 -8.38 12.32 -6.21
CA MET A 122 -7.69 11.37 -7.08
C MET A 122 -7.35 10.06 -6.36
N LEU A 123 -7.01 10.10 -5.06
CA LEU A 123 -6.68 8.92 -4.27
C LEU A 123 -7.76 7.85 -4.36
N GLY A 124 -9.02 8.23 -4.15
CA GLY A 124 -10.14 7.28 -4.20
C GLY A 124 -10.25 6.59 -5.56
N GLN A 125 -10.06 7.34 -6.64
CA GLN A 125 -10.07 6.79 -8.00
C GLN A 125 -8.86 5.89 -8.26
N GLN A 126 -7.67 6.28 -7.81
CA GLN A 126 -6.45 5.50 -7.98
C GLN A 126 -6.52 4.16 -7.25
N ILE A 127 -7.03 4.15 -6.02
CA ILE A 127 -7.20 2.92 -5.22
C ILE A 127 -8.26 2.03 -5.87
N GLN A 128 -9.39 2.58 -6.29
CA GLN A 128 -10.44 1.81 -6.96
C GLN A 128 -9.94 1.18 -8.26
N SER A 129 -9.17 1.93 -9.06
CA SER A 129 -8.57 1.44 -10.30
C SER A 129 -7.54 0.33 -10.04
N ALA A 130 -6.64 0.54 -9.08
CA ALA A 130 -5.65 -0.47 -8.69
C ALA A 130 -6.32 -1.75 -8.17
N LYS A 131 -7.38 -1.62 -7.37
CA LYS A 131 -8.16 -2.76 -6.90
C LYS A 131 -8.83 -3.50 -8.05
N ALA A 132 -9.50 -2.79 -8.96
CA ALA A 132 -10.14 -3.42 -10.13
C ALA A 132 -9.12 -4.16 -11.00
N GLN A 133 -7.93 -3.59 -11.20
CA GLN A 133 -6.83 -4.25 -11.92
C GLN A 133 -6.42 -5.56 -11.22
N ALA A 134 -6.24 -5.53 -9.90
CA ALA A 134 -5.86 -6.70 -9.12
C ALA A 134 -6.96 -7.77 -9.10
N ASP A 135 -8.23 -7.37 -8.95
CA ASP A 135 -9.38 -8.27 -8.99
C ASP A 135 -9.47 -8.96 -10.36
N ASN A 136 -9.34 -8.21 -11.46
CA ASN A 136 -9.35 -8.76 -12.80
C ASN A 136 -8.20 -9.77 -13.01
N ALA A 137 -6.98 -9.41 -12.62
CA ALA A 137 -5.83 -10.32 -12.72
C ALA A 137 -6.04 -11.59 -11.91
N TYR A 138 -6.57 -11.46 -10.69
CA TYR A 138 -6.89 -12.58 -9.81
C TYR A 138 -7.88 -13.57 -10.43
N THR A 139 -8.93 -13.11 -11.13
CA THR A 139 -9.89 -14.00 -11.80
C THR A 139 -9.30 -14.83 -12.94
N THR A 140 -8.15 -14.41 -13.48
CA THR A 140 -7.47 -15.12 -14.59
C THR A 140 -6.45 -16.14 -14.11
N LEU A 141 -6.14 -16.17 -12.81
CA LEU A 141 -5.14 -17.07 -12.24
C LEU A 141 -5.64 -18.52 -12.26
N LYS A 142 -4.77 -19.44 -12.69
CA LYS A 142 -5.05 -20.88 -12.77
C LYS A 142 -4.23 -21.62 -11.73
N GLN A 143 -4.70 -21.59 -10.49
CA GLN A 143 -3.99 -22.16 -9.34
C GLN A 143 -4.62 -23.48 -8.88
N PRO A 144 -3.81 -24.47 -8.45
CA PRO A 144 -4.29 -25.60 -7.66
C PRO A 144 -4.98 -25.14 -6.37
N GLU A 145 -5.88 -25.95 -5.84
CA GLU A 145 -6.74 -25.59 -4.68
C GLU A 145 -5.93 -25.12 -3.46
N GLU A 146 -4.84 -25.80 -3.12
CA GLU A 146 -3.99 -25.45 -1.98
C GLU A 146 -3.29 -24.09 -2.15
N VAL A 147 -2.76 -23.82 -3.34
CA VAL A 147 -2.13 -22.53 -3.66
C VAL A 147 -3.19 -21.44 -3.65
N LYS A 148 -4.34 -21.70 -4.26
CA LYS A 148 -5.46 -20.76 -4.28
C LYS A 148 -5.87 -20.37 -2.88
N ALA A 149 -6.04 -21.33 -1.96
CA ALA A 149 -6.40 -21.04 -0.58
C ALA A 149 -5.38 -20.15 0.14
N ALA A 150 -4.08 -20.33 -0.10
CA ALA A 150 -3.03 -19.47 0.46
C ALA A 150 -3.03 -18.07 -0.20
N PHE A 151 -3.19 -18.02 -1.53
CA PHE A 151 -3.23 -16.79 -2.30
C PHE A 151 -4.45 -15.94 -1.92
N ASP A 152 -5.62 -16.54 -1.72
CA ASP A 152 -6.86 -15.86 -1.34
C ASP A 152 -6.68 -15.09 -0.02
N LYS A 153 -5.99 -15.69 0.95
CA LYS A 153 -5.64 -15.03 2.22
C LYS A 153 -4.69 -13.85 2.00
N ALA A 154 -3.66 -14.04 1.18
CA ALA A 154 -2.72 -12.98 0.84
C ALA A 154 -3.39 -11.83 0.07
N PHE A 155 -4.25 -12.14 -0.89
CA PHE A 155 -5.04 -11.18 -1.67
C PHE A 155 -5.98 -10.38 -0.78
N ASN A 156 -6.70 -11.04 0.13
CA ASN A 156 -7.54 -10.34 1.10
C ASN A 156 -6.75 -9.39 1.99
N LYS A 157 -5.57 -9.81 2.47
CA LYS A 157 -4.71 -8.99 3.33
C LYS A 157 -4.09 -7.79 2.61
N VAL A 158 -3.65 -7.98 1.36
CA VAL A 158 -2.89 -6.96 0.62
C VAL A 158 -3.79 -6.06 -0.22
N VAL A 159 -4.86 -6.60 -0.80
CA VAL A 159 -5.72 -5.89 -1.77
C VAL A 159 -7.05 -5.50 -1.16
N THR A 160 -7.86 -6.48 -0.76
CA THR A 160 -9.25 -6.27 -0.34
C THR A 160 -9.35 -5.46 0.94
N GLY A 161 -8.64 -5.88 2.00
CA GLY A 161 -8.67 -5.25 3.32
C GLY A 161 -8.24 -3.79 3.29
N PRO A 162 -7.04 -3.46 2.76
CA PRO A 162 -6.56 -2.08 2.69
C PRO A 162 -7.47 -1.15 1.87
N SER A 163 -7.99 -1.64 0.73
CA SER A 163 -8.94 -0.87 -0.08
C SER A 163 -10.23 -0.57 0.69
N ASN A 164 -10.82 -1.57 1.32
CA ASN A 164 -12.07 -1.41 2.07
C ASN A 164 -11.90 -0.49 3.28
N ALA A 165 -10.73 -0.54 3.93
CA ALA A 165 -10.46 0.33 5.06
C ALA A 165 -10.27 1.79 4.64
N ILE A 166 -9.51 2.08 3.60
CA ILE A 166 -9.18 3.47 3.29
C ILE A 166 -10.31 4.23 2.59
N MET A 167 -11.10 3.56 1.74
CA MET A 167 -12.17 4.19 0.96
C MET A 167 -13.15 5.06 1.79
N PRO A 168 -13.68 4.62 2.95
CA PRO A 168 -14.54 5.47 3.78
C PRO A 168 -13.80 6.62 4.48
N MET A 169 -12.47 6.54 4.64
CA MET A 169 -11.68 7.59 5.29
C MET A 169 -11.42 8.79 4.37
N ILE A 170 -11.29 8.56 3.06
CA ILE A 170 -11.01 9.60 2.06
C ILE A 170 -12.02 10.77 2.14
N PRO A 171 -13.35 10.56 2.08
CA PRO A 171 -14.30 11.66 2.16
C PRO A 171 -14.28 12.37 3.52
N GLN A 172 -13.94 11.68 4.61
CA GLN A 172 -13.81 12.31 5.93
C GLN A 172 -12.57 13.21 6.01
N ALA A 173 -11.43 12.74 5.47
CA ALA A 173 -10.22 13.54 5.37
C ALA A 173 -10.44 14.78 4.47
N ALA A 174 -11.13 14.59 3.35
CA ALA A 174 -11.52 15.69 2.47
C ALA A 174 -12.44 16.69 3.18
N ALA A 175 -13.41 16.24 3.99
CA ALA A 175 -14.28 17.14 4.73
C ALA A 175 -13.52 17.99 5.77
N VAL A 176 -12.50 17.43 6.44
CA VAL A 176 -11.62 18.17 7.35
C VAL A 176 -10.83 19.24 6.58
N ALA A 177 -10.14 18.84 5.51
CA ALA A 177 -9.37 19.77 4.68
C ALA A 177 -10.25 20.89 4.10
N GLN A 178 -11.45 20.55 3.64
CA GLN A 178 -12.42 21.52 3.10
C GLN A 178 -12.88 22.53 4.16
N THR A 179 -13.10 22.08 5.39
CA THR A 179 -13.50 22.98 6.49
C THR A 179 -12.35 23.90 6.87
N LEU A 180 -11.10 23.40 6.88
CA LEU A 180 -9.92 24.24 7.11
C LEU A 180 -9.73 25.30 6.00
N VAL A 181 -9.98 24.93 4.74
CA VAL A 181 -10.00 25.89 3.64
C VAL A 181 -11.07 26.97 3.87
N GLN A 182 -12.27 26.60 4.29
CA GLN A 182 -13.35 27.56 4.60
C GLN A 182 -12.98 28.52 5.74
N VAL A 183 -12.26 28.05 6.75
CA VAL A 183 -11.72 28.90 7.82
C VAL A 183 -10.68 29.87 7.26
N GLY A 184 -9.77 29.38 6.41
CA GLY A 184 -8.80 30.23 5.71
C GLY A 184 -9.49 31.28 4.83
N ASP A 185 -10.49 30.89 4.04
CA ASP A 185 -11.30 31.80 3.20
C ASP A 185 -11.98 32.88 4.04
N PHE A 186 -12.60 32.49 5.16
CA PHE A 186 -13.25 33.43 6.07
C PHE A 186 -12.27 34.47 6.61
N LEU A 187 -11.12 34.01 7.13
CA LEU A 187 -10.08 34.91 7.65
C LEU A 187 -9.48 35.79 6.55
N GLN A 188 -9.36 35.27 5.33
CA GLN A 188 -8.81 36.00 4.19
C GLN A 188 -9.76 37.13 3.76
N ASN A 189 -11.06 36.84 3.74
CA ASN A 189 -12.11 37.80 3.40
C ASN A 189 -12.23 38.93 4.44
N LEU A 190 -11.89 38.68 5.70
CA LEU A 190 -11.80 39.72 6.73
C LEU A 190 -10.59 40.65 6.53
N GLY A 191 -9.51 40.12 5.95
CA GLY A 191 -8.29 40.87 5.68
C GLY A 191 -7.75 41.56 6.94
N PRO A 192 -7.48 42.89 6.91
CA PRO A 192 -6.96 43.64 8.07
C PRO A 192 -7.89 43.66 9.30
N GLN A 193 -9.16 43.25 9.14
CA GLN A 193 -10.11 43.21 10.24
C GLN A 193 -9.89 42.03 11.18
N ALA A 194 -9.30 40.93 10.70
CA ALA A 194 -8.87 39.81 11.52
C ALA A 194 -7.50 40.14 12.13
N ARG A 195 -7.49 40.48 13.43
CA ARG A 195 -6.24 40.69 14.16
C ARG A 195 -5.86 39.41 14.87
N PHE A 196 -4.66 38.93 14.62
CA PHE A 196 -4.12 37.74 15.27
C PHE A 196 -3.33 38.17 16.51
N ASP A 197 -3.63 37.54 17.64
CA ASP A 197 -2.80 37.62 18.84
C ASP A 197 -2.21 36.23 19.16
N ASN A 198 -1.36 36.14 20.18
CA ASN A 198 -0.66 34.89 20.52
C ASN A 198 -1.60 33.74 20.94
N GLN A 199 -2.91 33.97 21.12
CA GLN A 199 -3.86 32.95 21.57
C GLN A 199 -5.15 32.85 20.74
N GLY A 200 -5.40 33.76 19.79
CA GLY A 200 -6.67 33.76 19.04
C GLY A 200 -6.76 34.76 17.88
N VAL A 201 -8.00 34.89 17.40
CA VAL A 201 -8.41 35.89 16.40
C VAL A 201 -9.33 36.89 17.07
N GLN A 202 -8.99 38.17 16.98
CA GLN A 202 -9.87 39.26 17.34
C GLN A 202 -10.66 39.69 16.11
N LEU A 203 -11.99 39.68 16.26
CA LEU A 203 -12.97 39.99 15.22
C LEU A 203 -13.75 41.24 15.62
N GLN A 204 -14.20 42.03 14.64
CA GLN A 204 -14.76 43.37 14.88
C GLN A 204 -16.25 43.36 15.24
N THR A 205 -16.98 42.32 14.84
CA THR A 205 -18.43 42.22 15.03
C THR A 205 -18.83 40.88 15.61
N GLN A 206 -19.97 40.85 16.33
CA GLN A 206 -20.52 39.61 16.88
C GLN A 206 -20.84 38.60 15.78
N ALA A 207 -21.37 39.04 14.64
CA ALA A 207 -21.66 38.17 13.51
C ALA A 207 -20.41 37.44 12.96
N GLN A 208 -19.24 38.11 12.95
CA GLN A 208 -17.97 37.47 12.59
C GLN A 208 -17.56 36.42 13.62
N VAL A 209 -17.72 36.72 14.92
CA VAL A 209 -17.45 35.78 16.01
C VAL A 209 -18.33 34.53 15.90
N ASP A 210 -19.63 34.71 15.67
CA ASP A 210 -20.58 33.61 15.53
C ASP A 210 -20.23 32.71 14.34
N GLN A 211 -19.91 33.32 13.19
CA GLN A 211 -19.49 32.59 11.98
C GLN A 211 -18.18 31.80 12.21
N TYR A 212 -17.18 32.42 12.83
CA TYR A 212 -15.91 31.75 13.14
C TYR A 212 -16.13 30.58 14.11
N ASN A 213 -16.92 30.78 15.16
CA ASN A 213 -17.24 29.74 16.14
C ASN A 213 -17.99 28.56 15.49
N GLN A 214 -18.91 28.84 14.56
CA GLN A 214 -19.58 27.80 13.79
C GLN A 214 -18.59 26.97 12.97
N LEU A 215 -17.67 27.63 12.24
CA LEU A 215 -16.64 26.94 11.47
C LEU A 215 -15.72 26.08 12.35
N MET A 216 -15.37 26.55 13.55
CA MET A 216 -14.58 25.78 14.52
C MET A 216 -15.36 24.60 15.10
N SER A 217 -16.66 24.76 15.35
CA SER A 217 -17.54 23.67 15.77
C SER A 217 -17.64 22.59 14.70
N ASP A 218 -17.88 23.00 13.45
CA ASP A 218 -17.95 22.10 12.29
C ASP A 218 -16.62 21.36 12.10
N LEU A 219 -15.49 22.07 12.19
CA LEU A 219 -14.17 21.47 12.09
C LEU A 219 -13.96 20.39 13.15
N SER A 220 -14.31 20.68 14.41
CA SER A 220 -14.24 19.70 15.51
C SER A 220 -15.10 18.46 15.23
N ALA A 221 -16.33 18.65 14.76
CA ALA A 221 -17.22 17.56 14.38
C ALA A 221 -16.65 16.72 13.22
N LYS A 222 -16.05 17.34 12.20
CA LYS A 222 -15.40 16.62 11.09
C LYS A 222 -14.18 15.82 11.56
N TYR A 223 -13.37 16.37 12.46
CA TYR A 223 -12.26 15.62 13.05
C TYR A 223 -12.75 14.39 13.82
N GLN A 224 -13.82 14.52 14.62
CA GLN A 224 -14.42 13.39 15.32
C GLN A 224 -14.93 12.31 14.36
N ALA A 225 -15.60 12.70 13.28
CA ALA A 225 -16.07 11.77 12.25
C ALA A 225 -14.91 11.02 11.58
N LEU A 226 -13.79 11.71 11.28
CA LEU A 226 -12.58 11.08 10.76
C LEU A 226 -11.98 10.06 11.74
N MET A 227 -11.94 10.39 13.04
CA MET A 227 -11.44 9.46 14.07
C MET A 227 -12.36 8.26 14.28
N ALA A 228 -13.68 8.46 14.22
CA ALA A 228 -14.66 7.38 14.28
C ALA A 228 -14.51 6.42 13.09
N ALA A 229 -14.35 6.95 11.86
CA ALA A 229 -14.09 6.14 10.67
C ALA A 229 -12.79 5.31 10.82
N LYS A 230 -11.74 5.91 11.37
CA LYS A 230 -10.48 5.20 11.67
C LYS A 230 -10.68 4.06 12.67
N GLN A 231 -11.44 4.28 13.74
CA GLN A 231 -11.72 3.27 14.76
C GLN A 231 -12.57 2.12 14.19
N GLN A 232 -13.58 2.43 13.39
CA GLN A 232 -14.40 1.43 12.72
C GLN A 232 -13.57 0.54 11.78
N ASN A 233 -12.61 1.12 11.06
CA ASN A 233 -11.71 0.32 10.23
C ASN A 233 -10.75 -0.55 11.06
N ALA A 234 -10.27 -0.04 12.20
CA ALA A 234 -9.38 -0.79 13.08
C ALA A 234 -10.07 -2.02 13.69
N SER A 235 -11.39 -1.96 13.95
CA SER A 235 -12.15 -3.13 14.41
C SER A 235 -12.42 -4.13 13.28
N LEU A 236 -12.64 -3.66 12.05
CA LEU A 236 -12.79 -4.54 10.87
C LEU A 236 -11.52 -5.30 10.50
N MET A 237 -10.33 -4.76 10.81
CA MET A 237 -9.05 -5.45 10.59
C MET A 237 -8.65 -6.45 11.69
N GLN A 238 -9.38 -6.49 12.81
CA GLN A 238 -9.15 -7.42 13.92
C GLN A 238 -10.05 -8.67 13.85
N ASN A 239 -11.07 -8.66 13.01
CA ASN A 239 -12.00 -9.78 12.75
C ASN A 239 -11.66 -10.49 11.45
#